data_AF-A0A925E9X9-F1
#
_entry.id   AF-A0A925E9X9-F1
#
_cell.length_a   1.000
_cell.length_b   1.000
_cell.length_c   1.000
_cell.angle_alpha   90.00
_cell.angle_beta   90.00
_cell.angle_gamma   90.00
#
_symmetry.space_group_name_H-M   'P 1'
#
loop_
_entity.id
_entity.type
_entity.pdbx_description
1 polymer ?
#
loop_
_entity_poly.entity_id
_entity_poly.type
_entity_poly.pdbx_seq_one_letter_code
_entity_poly.pdbx_strand_id
1 'polypeptide(L)'
;MNTMDYSIIGKIQKAKQYAEDPKRVTFHSLAVEFKGSNDTYEITLGPEGWHCTCPGHQKYAICPHIMTLERLFGPMLKRERLPYATGQNVVSDVEKAKQYAEETDRIRFSSFDATFQGGHNAYHITYDDGTWYCDNPYFESRGLCSNTMAMERMLKGMVKPVTMLVTT
;
A
#
# COMPACT_ATOMS: atom_id res chain seq x y z
N MET A 1 38.41 -2.50 6.12
CA MET A 1 37.95 -3.64 6.95
C MET A 1 36.44 -3.53 7.04
N ASN A 2 35.71 -4.33 6.26
CA ASN A 2 34.26 -4.20 6.05
C ASN A 2 33.49 -4.48 7.35
N THR A 3 33.16 -3.42 8.09
CA THR A 3 32.00 -3.43 8.99
C THR A 3 30.77 -3.68 8.12
N MET A 4 30.40 -4.95 7.96
CA MET A 4 29.00 -5.30 7.72
C MET A 4 28.21 -4.54 8.78
N ASP A 5 27.48 -3.50 8.38
CA ASP A 5 26.92 -2.51 9.30
C ASP A 5 25.87 -3.20 10.18
N TYR A 6 26.30 -3.68 11.36
CA TYR A 6 25.45 -4.39 12.33
C TYR A 6 24.15 -3.62 12.62
N SER A 7 24.14 -2.29 12.43
CA SER A 7 22.94 -1.47 12.55
C SER A 7 21.88 -1.82 11.49
N ILE A 8 22.27 -2.11 10.24
CA ILE A 8 21.36 -2.46 9.15
C ILE A 8 20.76 -3.85 9.37
N ILE A 9 21.54 -4.83 9.84
CA ILE A 9 21.02 -6.19 10.13
C ILE A 9 19.85 -6.11 11.12
N GLY A 10 20.03 -5.34 12.20
CA GLY A 10 18.96 -5.13 13.19
C GLY A 10 17.73 -4.43 12.59
N LYS A 11 17.91 -3.50 11.65
CA LYS A 11 16.80 -2.84 10.94
C LYS A 11 16.06 -3.80 10.01
N ILE A 12 16.77 -4.69 9.31
CA ILE A 12 16.16 -5.72 8.46
C ILE A 12 15.35 -6.71 9.29
N GLN A 13 15.86 -7.14 10.45
CA GLN A 13 15.12 -8.03 11.36
C GLN A 13 13.85 -7.36 11.89
N LYS A 14 13.93 -6.10 12.33
CA LYS A 14 12.75 -5.32 12.74
C LYS A 14 11.74 -5.15 11.60
N ALA A 15 12.21 -4.87 10.39
CA ALA A 15 11.35 -4.73 9.22
C ALA A 15 10.56 -6.01 8.93
N LYS A 16 11.22 -7.18 9.01
CA LYS A 16 10.55 -8.48 8.88
C LYS A 16 9.47 -8.64 9.95
N GLN A 17 9.79 -8.38 11.22
CA GLN A 17 8.82 -8.47 12.31
C GLN A 17 7.63 -7.51 12.11
N TYR A 18 7.88 -6.27 11.71
CA TYR A 18 6.80 -5.28 11.52
C TYR A 18 5.90 -5.65 10.34
N ALA A 19 6.45 -6.24 9.27
CA ALA A 19 5.68 -6.67 8.10
C ALA A 19 4.59 -7.72 8.42
N GLU A 20 4.77 -8.51 9.47
CA GLU A 20 3.80 -9.52 9.94
C GLU A 20 2.55 -8.89 10.59
N ASP A 21 2.58 -7.59 10.91
CA ASP A 21 1.45 -6.89 11.53
C ASP A 21 1.01 -5.67 10.70
N PRO A 22 0.17 -5.90 9.65
CA PRO A 22 -0.39 -4.84 8.82
C PRO A 22 -1.05 -3.68 9.58
N LYS A 23 -1.58 -3.91 10.79
CA LYS A 23 -2.25 -2.87 11.59
C LYS A 23 -1.29 -1.76 12.04
N ARG A 24 0.03 -1.97 11.90
CA ARG A 24 1.03 -0.93 12.10
C ARG A 24 0.92 0.18 11.08
N VAL A 25 0.34 -0.07 9.92
CA VAL A 25 0.19 0.91 8.87
C VAL A 25 -1.21 1.49 8.93
N THR A 26 -1.32 2.79 8.70
CA THR A 26 -2.58 3.45 8.42
C THR A 26 -2.38 4.31 7.18
N PHE A 27 -3.08 3.99 6.09
CA PHE A 27 -3.17 4.89 4.95
C PHE A 27 -4.09 6.07 5.26
N HIS A 28 -3.60 7.29 5.00
CA HIS A 28 -4.39 8.52 4.99
C HIS A 28 -4.90 8.81 3.58
N SER A 29 -4.03 8.59 2.58
CA SER A 29 -4.37 8.59 1.17
C SER A 29 -3.52 7.60 0.38
N LEU A 30 -4.03 7.13 -0.75
CA LEU A 30 -3.26 6.35 -1.72
C LEU A 30 -3.77 6.63 -3.14
N ALA A 31 -2.89 6.42 -4.12
CA ALA A 31 -3.22 6.38 -5.53
C ALA A 31 -2.54 5.14 -6.13
N VAL A 32 -3.31 4.33 -6.84
CA VAL A 32 -2.81 3.14 -7.54
C VAL A 32 -3.27 3.13 -8.99
N GLU A 33 -2.39 2.64 -9.85
CA GLU A 33 -2.74 2.11 -11.15
C GLU A 33 -3.17 0.64 -10.98
N PHE A 34 -4.33 0.29 -11.50
CA PHE A 34 -4.95 -1.02 -11.35
C PHE A 34 -5.27 -1.64 -12.71
N LYS A 35 -4.60 -2.73 -13.04
CA LYS A 35 -4.87 -3.52 -14.25
C LYS A 35 -6.08 -4.43 -14.06
N GLY A 36 -7.24 -3.96 -14.52
CA GLY A 36 -8.47 -4.76 -14.56
C GLY A 36 -8.44 -5.81 -15.68
N SER A 37 -9.58 -6.48 -15.90
CA SER A 37 -9.69 -7.46 -16.98
C SER A 37 -9.66 -6.83 -18.39
N ASN A 38 -10.17 -5.62 -18.53
CA ASN A 38 -10.38 -4.98 -19.84
C ASN A 38 -9.48 -3.78 -20.09
N ASP A 39 -9.04 -3.11 -19.02
CA ASP A 39 -8.29 -1.86 -19.10
C ASP A 39 -7.55 -1.62 -17.78
N THR A 40 -6.76 -0.56 -17.74
CA THR A 40 -6.08 -0.06 -16.57
C THR A 40 -6.82 1.16 -16.01
N TYR A 41 -7.04 1.18 -14.70
CA TYR A 41 -7.81 2.20 -14.02
C TYR A 41 -6.98 2.86 -12.93
N GLU A 42 -7.20 4.15 -12.73
CA GLU A 42 -6.67 4.85 -11.56
C GLU A 42 -7.66 4.69 -10.42
N ILE A 43 -7.14 4.39 -9.23
CA ILE A 43 -7.92 4.29 -8.00
C ILE A 43 -7.25 5.16 -6.95
N THR A 44 -8.01 6.08 -6.38
CA THR A 44 -7.54 6.94 -5.31
C THR A 44 -8.36 6.73 -4.05
N LEU A 45 -7.70 6.85 -2.91
CA LEU A 45 -8.32 7.02 -1.61
C LEU A 45 -7.90 8.36 -1.05
N GLY A 46 -8.87 9.20 -0.72
CA GLY A 46 -8.64 10.49 -0.06
C GLY A 46 -9.65 10.77 1.05
N PRO A 47 -9.68 12.02 1.55
CA PRO A 47 -10.66 12.47 2.53
C PRO A 47 -12.11 12.28 2.05
N GLU A 48 -12.37 12.51 0.77
CA GLU A 48 -13.70 12.42 0.15
C GLU A 48 -14.20 10.98 -0.07
N GLY A 49 -13.33 9.98 0.06
CA GLY A 49 -13.71 8.59 -0.20
C GLY A 49 -12.79 7.88 -1.19
N TRP A 50 -13.30 6.73 -1.65
CA TRP A 50 -12.72 6.01 -2.78
C TRP A 50 -13.18 6.65 -4.08
N HIS A 51 -12.26 6.73 -5.04
CA HIS A 51 -12.57 6.99 -6.43
C HIS A 51 -11.89 5.93 -7.30
N CYS A 52 -12.57 5.48 -8.34
CA CYS A 52 -12.00 4.63 -9.38
C CYS A 52 -12.49 5.11 -10.74
N THR A 53 -11.59 5.19 -11.73
CA THR A 53 -11.94 5.68 -13.07
C THR A 53 -12.79 4.69 -13.89
N CYS A 54 -13.05 3.49 -13.37
CA CYS A 54 -13.85 2.49 -14.09
C CYS A 54 -15.35 2.87 -14.17
N PRO A 55 -16.06 2.47 -15.24
CA PRO A 55 -17.50 2.75 -15.40
C PRO A 55 -18.37 2.19 -14.27
N GLY A 56 -17.96 1.07 -13.66
CA GLY A 56 -18.69 0.45 -12.55
C GLY A 56 -18.76 1.37 -11.33
N HIS A 57 -17.65 2.02 -10.97
CA HIS A 57 -17.63 2.95 -9.84
C HIS A 57 -18.43 4.23 -10.14
N GLN A 58 -18.37 4.76 -11.35
CA GLN A 58 -19.20 5.92 -11.73
C GLN A 58 -20.71 5.63 -11.57
N LYS A 59 -21.13 4.38 -11.81
CA LYS A 59 -22.53 3.98 -11.71
C LYS A 59 -22.96 3.58 -10.29
N TYR A 60 -22.08 2.92 -9.54
CA TYR A 60 -22.45 2.24 -8.29
C TYR A 60 -21.69 2.74 -7.05
N ALA A 61 -20.73 3.67 -7.21
CA ALA A 61 -19.78 4.11 -6.19
C ALA A 61 -18.88 3.02 -5.58
N ILE A 62 -19.11 1.75 -5.93
CA ILE A 62 -18.31 0.59 -5.55
C ILE A 62 -18.08 -0.28 -6.79
N CYS A 63 -16.91 -0.91 -6.89
CA CYS A 63 -16.52 -1.74 -8.01
C CYS A 63 -15.55 -2.86 -7.55
N PRO A 64 -15.30 -3.89 -8.37
CA PRO A 64 -14.38 -4.97 -8.04
C PRO A 64 -12.99 -4.48 -7.63
N HIS A 65 -12.49 -3.41 -8.26
CA HIS A 65 -11.14 -2.92 -7.99
C HIS A 65 -11.02 -2.30 -6.58
N ILE A 66 -12.00 -1.49 -6.16
CA ILE A 66 -12.04 -0.97 -4.78
C ILE A 66 -12.24 -2.13 -3.79
N MET A 67 -13.11 -3.10 -4.11
CA MET A 67 -13.30 -4.28 -3.28
C MET A 67 -12.00 -5.09 -3.09
N THR A 68 -11.14 -5.15 -4.12
CA THR A 68 -9.80 -5.75 -4.04
C THR A 68 -8.92 -5.00 -3.05
N LEU A 69 -8.85 -3.67 -3.13
CA LEU A 69 -8.02 -2.87 -2.22
C LEU A 69 -8.52 -2.95 -0.78
N GLU A 70 -9.85 -2.92 -0.56
CA GLU A 70 -10.42 -3.13 0.79
C GLU A 70 -10.12 -4.53 1.34
N ARG A 71 -10.06 -5.54 0.47
CA ARG A 71 -9.72 -6.91 0.88
C ARG A 71 -8.25 -7.03 1.26
N LEU A 72 -7.35 -6.43 0.49
CA LEU A 72 -5.90 -6.49 0.73
C LEU A 72 -5.48 -5.63 1.93
N PHE A 73 -6.02 -4.41 2.00
CA PHE A 73 -5.55 -3.39 2.93
C PHE A 73 -6.48 -3.14 4.10
N GLY A 74 -7.54 -3.94 4.30
CA GLY A 74 -8.53 -3.75 5.37
C GLY A 74 -7.94 -3.34 6.74
N PRO A 75 -6.92 -4.04 7.28
CA PRO A 75 -6.28 -3.67 8.55
C PRO A 75 -5.55 -2.32 8.55
N MET A 76 -5.22 -1.79 7.37
CA MET A 76 -4.48 -0.55 7.15
C MET A 76 -5.39 0.65 6.81
N LEU A 77 -6.71 0.44 6.71
CA LEU A 77 -7.67 1.48 6.31
C LEU A 77 -8.45 1.97 7.53
N LYS A 78 -8.48 3.30 7.73
CA LYS A 78 -9.30 3.97 8.77
C LYS A 78 -10.73 4.24 8.31
N ARG A 79 -11.37 3.29 7.65
CA ARG A 79 -12.75 3.41 7.19
C ARG A 79 -13.41 2.06 7.07
N GLU A 80 -14.73 2.07 7.23
CA GLU A 80 -15.53 0.89 6.95
C GLU A 80 -15.52 0.57 5.46
N ARG A 81 -15.80 -0.70 5.15
CA ARG A 81 -15.95 -1.16 3.78
C ARG A 81 -17.17 -0.51 3.15
N LEU A 82 -17.07 -0.12 1.89
CA LEU A 82 -18.20 0.42 1.16
C LEU A 82 -19.32 -0.63 1.05
N PRO A 83 -20.59 -0.22 1.23
CA PRO A 83 -21.72 -1.11 1.04
C PRO A 83 -21.90 -1.44 -0.45
N TYR A 84 -22.54 -2.57 -0.72
CA TYR A 84 -22.97 -2.90 -2.08
C TYR A 84 -24.12 -2.00 -2.54
N ALA A 85 -24.17 -1.71 -3.84
CA ALA A 85 -25.21 -0.89 -4.43
C ALA A 85 -26.36 -1.74 -5.00
N THR A 86 -27.58 -1.22 -4.94
CA THR A 86 -28.74 -1.85 -5.59
C THR A 86 -28.54 -1.94 -7.10
N GLY A 87 -28.79 -3.12 -7.67
CA GLY A 87 -28.64 -3.35 -9.12
C GLY A 87 -27.20 -3.57 -9.59
N GLN A 88 -26.24 -3.68 -8.69
CA GLN A 88 -24.88 -4.13 -8.97
C GLN A 88 -24.83 -5.66 -9.16
N ASN A 89 -23.96 -6.15 -10.04
CA ASN A 89 -23.68 -7.59 -10.14
C ASN A 89 -22.71 -8.04 -9.04
N VAL A 90 -23.19 -8.03 -7.79
CA VAL A 90 -22.36 -8.24 -6.59
C VAL A 90 -21.61 -9.57 -6.62
N VAL A 91 -22.24 -10.64 -7.11
CA VAL A 91 -21.61 -11.97 -7.14
C VAL A 91 -20.38 -11.95 -8.04
N SER A 92 -20.53 -11.50 -9.29
CA SER A 92 -19.41 -11.41 -10.23
C SER A 92 -18.33 -10.43 -9.74
N ASP A 93 -18.75 -9.32 -9.12
CA ASP A 93 -17.81 -8.32 -8.63
C ASP A 93 -16.96 -8.84 -7.46
N VAL A 94 -17.57 -9.60 -6.55
CA VAL A 94 -16.86 -10.25 -5.42
C VAL A 94 -15.93 -11.35 -5.92
N GLU A 95 -16.31 -12.12 -6.94
CA GLU A 95 -15.45 -13.14 -7.56
C GLU A 95 -14.21 -12.51 -8.20
N LYS A 96 -14.39 -11.44 -8.98
CA LYS A 96 -13.28 -10.66 -9.54
C LYS A 96 -12.40 -10.07 -8.45
N ALA A 97 -13.00 -9.50 -7.41
CA ALA A 97 -12.25 -8.89 -6.33
C ALA A 97 -11.37 -9.91 -5.58
N LYS A 98 -11.88 -11.14 -5.38
CA LYS A 98 -11.12 -12.27 -4.85
C LYS A 98 -9.97 -12.65 -5.77
N GLN A 99 -10.24 -12.83 -7.06
CA GLN A 99 -9.22 -13.17 -8.05
C GLN A 99 -8.09 -12.13 -8.07
N TYR A 100 -8.43 -10.84 -8.23
CA TYR A 100 -7.42 -9.79 -8.33
C TYR A 100 -6.61 -9.61 -7.05
N ALA A 101 -7.13 -10.00 -5.88
CA ALA A 101 -6.37 -9.96 -4.64
C ALA A 101 -5.26 -11.02 -4.57
N GLU A 102 -5.40 -12.13 -5.30
CA GLU A 102 -4.35 -13.14 -5.45
C GLU A 102 -3.34 -12.74 -6.55
N GLU A 103 -3.72 -11.82 -7.45
CA GLU A 103 -2.94 -11.34 -8.59
C GLU A 103 -2.41 -9.91 -8.32
N THR A 104 -1.60 -9.77 -7.26
CA THR A 104 -1.15 -8.47 -6.75
C THR A 104 -0.28 -7.67 -7.72
N ASP A 105 0.28 -8.31 -8.75
CA ASP A 105 1.01 -7.67 -9.85
C ASP A 105 0.13 -6.74 -10.71
N ARG A 106 -1.19 -6.85 -10.57
CA ARG A 106 -2.16 -5.91 -11.18
C ARG A 106 -2.15 -4.52 -10.56
N ILE A 107 -1.56 -4.36 -9.38
CA ILE A 107 -1.68 -3.17 -8.56
C ILE A 107 -0.31 -2.52 -8.48
N ARG A 108 -0.21 -1.28 -8.94
CA ARG A 108 0.99 -0.45 -8.77
C ARG A 108 0.62 0.81 -8.01
N PHE A 109 1.27 1.06 -6.88
CA PHE A 109 1.17 2.35 -6.22
C PHE A 109 1.86 3.43 -7.05
N SER A 110 1.13 4.50 -7.30
CA SER A 110 1.66 5.77 -7.79
C SER A 110 2.12 6.60 -6.61
N SER A 111 1.29 6.73 -5.57
CA SER A 111 1.65 7.44 -4.34
C SER A 111 0.88 6.94 -3.13
N PHE A 112 1.39 7.21 -1.92
CA PHE A 112 0.61 7.12 -0.69
C PHE A 112 1.15 8.05 0.40
N ASP A 113 0.26 8.38 1.32
CA ASP A 113 0.55 9.04 2.60
C ASP A 113 0.05 8.14 3.73
N ALA A 114 0.92 7.81 4.67
CA ALA A 114 0.58 6.89 5.74
C ALA A 114 1.29 7.21 7.07
N THR A 115 0.72 6.69 8.15
CA THR A 115 1.41 6.57 9.44
C THR A 115 1.85 5.13 9.65
N PHE A 116 3.07 4.95 10.11
CA PHE A 116 3.66 3.67 10.48
C PHE A 116 3.95 3.61 11.98
N GLN A 117 3.34 2.66 12.69
CA GLN A 117 3.58 2.38 14.10
C GLN A 117 4.86 1.55 14.26
N GLY A 118 5.96 2.25 14.56
CA GLY A 118 7.24 1.63 14.87
C GLY A 118 7.25 0.97 16.25
N GLY A 119 8.44 0.68 16.77
CA GLY A 119 8.60 0.06 18.09
C GLY A 119 8.24 0.96 19.27
N HIS A 120 8.44 2.27 19.14
CA HIS A 120 8.24 3.24 20.22
C HIS A 120 7.41 4.46 19.82
N ASN A 121 7.44 4.84 18.54
CA ASN A 121 6.78 6.02 18.01
C ASN A 121 6.04 5.68 16.71
N ALA A 122 5.05 6.51 16.40
CA ALA A 122 4.46 6.60 15.08
C ALA A 122 5.34 7.48 14.18
N TYR A 123 5.51 7.08 12.93
CA TYR A 123 6.31 7.79 11.93
C TYR A 123 5.45 8.07 10.70
N HIS A 124 5.60 9.25 10.10
CA HIS A 124 5.04 9.55 8.80
C HIS A 124 5.87 8.87 7.72
N ILE A 125 5.20 8.22 6.76
CA ILE A 125 5.81 7.57 5.61
C ILE A 125 5.06 7.96 4.35
N THR A 126 5.80 8.38 3.33
CA THR A 126 5.25 8.69 2.01
C THR A 126 5.97 7.94 0.93
N TYR A 127 5.27 7.76 -0.18
CA TYR A 127 5.80 7.21 -1.41
C TYR A 127 5.25 8.00 -2.58
N ASP A 128 6.12 8.32 -3.54
CA ASP A 128 5.78 8.95 -4.81
C ASP A 128 6.65 8.36 -5.94
N ASP A 129 6.04 7.47 -6.72
CA ASP A 129 6.61 6.70 -7.83
C ASP A 129 8.07 6.22 -7.66
N GLY A 130 8.37 5.62 -6.50
CA GLY A 130 9.70 5.08 -6.17
C GLY A 130 10.54 5.96 -5.28
N THR A 131 10.10 7.19 -5.05
CA THR A 131 10.65 8.06 -4.02
C THR A 131 9.99 7.71 -2.70
N TRP A 132 10.77 7.22 -1.75
CA TRP A 132 10.31 6.95 -0.39
C TRP A 132 10.75 8.08 0.53
N TYR A 133 9.94 8.37 1.53
CA TYR A 133 10.32 9.21 2.66
C TYR A 133 9.77 8.65 3.96
N CYS A 134 10.51 8.83 5.05
CA CYS A 134 10.03 8.53 6.40
C CYS A 134 10.71 9.48 7.39
N ASP A 135 9.92 10.12 8.26
CA ASP A 135 10.42 11.05 9.29
C ASP A 135 11.21 10.37 10.44
N ASN A 136 11.55 9.09 10.29
CA ASN A 136 12.40 8.37 11.21
C ASN A 136 13.85 8.90 11.10
N PRO A 137 14.53 9.27 12.20
CA PRO A 137 15.91 9.78 12.14
C PRO A 137 16.92 8.85 11.46
N TYR A 138 16.66 7.53 11.47
CA TYR A 138 17.49 6.56 10.75
C TYR A 138 17.29 6.64 9.23
N PHE A 139 16.08 6.96 8.77
CA PHE A 139 15.81 7.19 7.35
C PHE A 139 16.52 8.47 6.88
N GLU A 140 16.37 9.58 7.60
CA GLU A 140 17.02 10.87 7.28
C GLU A 140 18.55 10.75 7.08
N SER A 141 19.18 9.82 7.79
CA SER A 141 20.64 9.61 7.70
C SER A 141 21.07 8.59 6.64
N ARG A 142 20.18 7.71 6.15
CA ARG A 142 20.57 6.53 5.35
C ARG A 142 19.68 6.27 4.11
N GLY A 143 18.58 7.02 3.94
CA GLY A 143 17.60 6.81 2.87
C GLY A 143 16.75 5.53 3.01
N LEU A 144 16.88 4.79 4.13
CA LEU A 144 16.09 3.60 4.42
C LEU A 144 15.98 3.39 5.93
N CYS A 145 14.89 2.78 6.39
CA CYS A 145 14.73 2.40 7.79
C CYS A 145 13.87 1.14 7.93
N SER A 146 13.68 0.65 9.15
CA SER A 146 12.84 -0.53 9.39
C SER A 146 11.39 -0.34 8.93
N ASN A 147 10.87 0.89 8.95
CA ASN A 147 9.49 1.19 8.57
C ASN A 147 9.32 1.11 7.05
N THR A 148 10.20 1.76 6.27
CA THR A 148 10.14 1.70 4.79
C THR A 148 10.41 0.30 4.28
N MET A 149 11.36 -0.44 4.86
CA MET A 149 11.60 -1.84 4.52
C MET A 149 10.43 -2.76 4.89
N ALA A 150 9.70 -2.49 5.98
CA ALA A 150 8.52 -3.25 6.34
C ALA A 150 7.36 -2.95 5.38
N MET A 151 7.15 -1.68 5.05
CA MET A 151 6.15 -1.23 4.09
C MET A 151 6.41 -1.81 2.69
N GLU A 152 7.66 -1.81 2.22
CA GLU A 152 8.06 -2.48 0.97
C GLU A 152 7.70 -3.97 0.99
N ARG A 153 7.91 -4.67 2.11
CA ARG A 153 7.56 -6.09 2.26
C ARG A 153 6.06 -6.33 2.23
N MET A 154 5.28 -5.49 2.91
CA MET A 154 3.82 -5.57 2.90
C MET A 154 3.24 -5.31 1.50
N LEU A 155 3.86 -4.39 0.74
CA LEU A 155 3.45 -3.99 -0.61
C LEU A 155 4.26 -4.68 -1.71
N LYS A 156 4.81 -5.87 -1.43
CA LYS A 156 5.71 -6.57 -2.35
C LYS A 156 5.07 -6.73 -3.74
N GLY A 157 5.78 -6.26 -4.76
CA GLY A 157 5.33 -6.31 -6.15
C GLY A 157 4.46 -5.13 -6.58
N MET A 158 4.02 -4.30 -5.64
CA MET A 158 3.14 -3.14 -5.90
C MET A 158 3.88 -1.79 -5.85
N VAL A 159 5.11 -1.75 -5.34
CA VAL A 159 5.95 -0.55 -5.19
C VAL A 159 7.35 -0.80 -5.75
N LYS A 160 8.05 0.27 -6.17
CA LYS A 160 9.49 0.20 -6.44
C LYS A 160 10.25 0.09 -5.09
N PRO A 161 11.24 -0.81 -4.95
CA PRO A 161 11.94 -1.01 -3.67
C PRO A 161 12.67 0.24 -3.16
N VAL A 162 12.66 0.46 -1.84
CA VAL A 162 13.45 1.53 -1.20
C VAL A 162 14.95 1.27 -1.34
N THR A 163 15.33 0.00 -1.49
CA THR A 163 16.73 -0.46 -1.57
C THR A 163 17.42 -0.06 -2.89
N MET A 164 16.70 0.48 -3.88
CA MET A 164 17.28 0.96 -5.15
C MET A 164 18.03 2.30 -5.01
N LEU A 165 17.99 2.96 -3.84
CA LEU A 165 18.65 4.26 -3.61
C LEU A 165 20.10 4.16 -3.09
N VAL A 166 20.67 2.95 -2.95
CA VAL A 166 22.03 2.75 -2.38
C VAL A 166 23.08 2.34 -3.43
N THR A 167 22.76 2.43 -4.71
CA THR A 167 23.70 2.16 -5.81
C THR A 167 23.72 3.30 -6.82
N THR A 168 24.26 4.44 -6.42
CA THR A 168 24.93 5.42 -7.28
C THR A 168 26.07 6.07 -6.52
#